data_AF-A0A7Y9I9B9-F1
#
_entry.id   AF-A0A7Y9I9B9-F1
#
_cell.length_a   1.000
_cell.length_b   1.000
_cell.length_c   1.000
_cell.angle_alpha   90.00
_cell.angle_beta   90.00
_cell.angle_gamma   90.00
#
_symmetry.space_group_name_H-M   'P 1'
#
loop_
_entity.id
_entity.type
_entity.pdbx_description
1 polymer ?
#
loop_
_entity_poly.entity_id
_entity_poly.type
_entity_poly.pdbx_seq_one_letter_code
_entity_poly.pdbx_strand_id
1 'polypeptide(L)'
;MRGPAGLIGALVIMVLSVIMSAACTVEPPRVQLPPPDTYRPQDPVGEDSVARPVPPGTAETITAPLVAAGAFCAQVRSNAHGRALWCRHRDADDPWVAQFLLDDQDRLAWAWFPSQPQPEEPDPNRASDPERLAGLAGPSLGALWPETADRFGDELTRYDHDHRDLIERGRSVEGAFTRSWRDDHADYTMSSVDGLIMEARDVEVERWPSDAAHYASRMSVAVGDLQDSGFECFYPPQVYCRREFQEFRVSLRGDRIITADFVVAGDETLAEVFPRGLTFLSPAVRSAVGAKIEEARKARQDYLGIVEGTVLAVDAAPIPPVGGPVPITVRIGAPLAGAYPI
;
A
#
# COMPACT_ATOMS: atom_id res chain seq x y z
N MET A 1 38.10 -83.13 -2.50
CA MET A 1 39.35 -82.37 -2.76
C MET A 1 38.99 -81.12 -3.54
N ARG A 2 39.43 -79.95 -3.04
CA ARG A 2 39.58 -78.67 -3.75
C ARG A 2 38.34 -78.07 -4.44
N GLY A 3 37.83 -76.96 -3.87
CA GLY A 3 37.47 -75.80 -4.71
C GLY A 3 38.73 -75.23 -5.38
N PRO A 4 38.67 -74.30 -6.35
CA PRO A 4 38.01 -72.99 -6.17
C PRO A 4 37.47 -72.32 -7.47
N ALA A 5 37.03 -71.06 -7.32
CA ALA A 5 37.03 -69.94 -8.28
C ALA A 5 36.32 -70.14 -9.64
N GLY A 6 35.31 -69.36 -10.05
CA GLY A 6 35.02 -67.95 -9.80
C GLY A 6 34.99 -67.26 -11.17
N LEU A 7 33.86 -66.65 -11.56
CA LEU A 7 33.81 -65.56 -12.56
C LEU A 7 32.37 -65.02 -12.71
N ILE A 8 32.15 -63.90 -12.04
CA ILE A 8 31.47 -62.68 -12.50
C ILE A 8 30.59 -62.87 -13.74
N GLY A 9 29.29 -63.06 -13.52
CA GLY A 9 28.25 -63.00 -14.54
C GLY A 9 27.27 -61.89 -14.17
N ALA A 10 27.28 -60.82 -14.96
CA ALA A 10 26.37 -59.70 -14.86
C ALA A 10 24.92 -60.13 -15.07
N LEU A 11 24.05 -59.80 -14.11
CA LEU A 11 22.65 -59.50 -14.41
C LEU A 11 22.20 -58.41 -13.46
N VAL A 12 22.25 -57.18 -13.97
CA VAL A 12 21.77 -55.98 -13.32
C VAL A 12 20.31 -56.21 -12.95
N ILE A 13 20.05 -56.32 -11.65
CA ILE A 13 18.71 -56.30 -11.08
C ILE A 13 18.11 -54.96 -11.49
N MET A 14 17.11 -55.03 -12.36
CA MET A 14 16.24 -53.92 -12.72
C MET A 14 15.38 -53.60 -11.50
N VAL A 15 16.00 -52.99 -10.48
CA VAL A 15 15.28 -52.28 -9.43
C VAL A 15 14.71 -51.05 -10.14
N LEU A 16 13.44 -51.16 -10.49
CA LEU A 16 12.62 -50.03 -10.88
C LEU A 16 12.50 -49.14 -9.64
N SER A 17 13.54 -48.36 -9.40
CA SER A 17 13.59 -47.34 -8.36
C SER A 17 12.54 -46.29 -8.74
N VAL A 18 11.36 -46.44 -8.16
CA VAL A 18 10.46 -45.33 -7.87
C VAL A 18 11.23 -44.42 -6.91
N ILE A 19 12.15 -43.63 -7.47
CA ILE A 19 12.65 -42.45 -6.80
C ILE A 19 11.46 -41.52 -6.82
N MET A 20 10.77 -41.50 -5.68
CA MET A 20 9.91 -40.40 -5.30
C MET A 20 10.77 -39.13 -5.44
N SER A 21 10.63 -38.47 -6.57
CA SER A 21 10.80 -37.03 -6.65
C SER A 21 9.69 -36.44 -5.81
N ALA A 22 9.85 -36.51 -4.48
CA ALA A 22 9.33 -35.48 -3.60
C ALA A 22 10.06 -34.20 -4.00
N ALA A 23 9.63 -33.63 -5.12
CA ALA A 23 9.75 -32.21 -5.32
C ALA A 23 9.00 -31.64 -4.12
N CYS A 24 9.76 -31.26 -3.10
CA CYS A 24 9.35 -30.21 -2.21
C CYS A 24 9.09 -29.01 -3.12
N THR A 25 7.88 -28.92 -3.68
CA THR A 25 7.33 -27.65 -4.09
C THR A 25 7.26 -26.87 -2.79
N VAL A 26 8.34 -26.16 -2.47
CA VAL A 26 8.30 -25.05 -1.54
C VAL A 26 7.24 -24.15 -2.15
N GLU A 27 6.04 -24.21 -1.58
CA GLU A 27 4.98 -23.28 -1.90
C GLU A 27 5.63 -21.90 -1.71
N PRO A 28 5.71 -21.07 -2.78
CA PRO A 28 6.33 -19.77 -2.64
C PRO A 28 5.60 -19.05 -1.51
N PRO A 29 6.33 -18.37 -0.60
CA PRO A 29 5.69 -17.65 0.50
C PRO A 29 4.62 -16.75 -0.10
N ARG A 30 3.37 -16.95 0.33
CA ARG A 30 2.30 -16.02 0.00
C ARG A 30 2.77 -14.66 0.51
N VAL A 31 2.71 -13.65 -0.35
CA VAL A 31 2.86 -12.27 0.08
C VAL A 31 1.78 -12.03 1.11
N GLN A 32 2.17 -11.98 2.38
CA GLN A 32 1.31 -11.45 3.43
C GLN A 32 1.76 -10.02 3.61
N LEU A 33 0.95 -9.09 3.11
CA LEU A 33 0.84 -7.79 3.75
C LEU A 33 0.78 -8.04 5.26
N PRO A 34 1.42 -7.20 6.10
CA PRO A 34 1.50 -7.45 7.53
C PRO A 34 0.10 -7.86 8.02
N PRO A 35 -0.07 -9.05 8.61
CA PRO A 35 -1.40 -9.51 9.00
C PRO A 35 -2.09 -8.42 9.83
N PRO A 36 -3.42 -8.29 9.80
CA PRO A 36 -4.12 -7.26 10.59
C PRO A 36 -3.69 -7.25 12.07
N ASP A 37 -3.24 -8.39 12.59
CA ASP A 37 -2.69 -8.60 13.93
C ASP A 37 -1.29 -7.99 14.18
N THR A 38 -0.50 -7.68 13.13
CA THR A 38 0.75 -6.88 13.21
C THR A 38 0.44 -5.49 13.77
N TYR A 39 -0.73 -4.95 13.44
CA TYR A 39 -1.31 -3.78 14.07
C TYR A 39 -2.03 -4.19 15.37
N ARG A 40 -1.29 -4.79 16.31
CA ARG A 40 -1.82 -5.39 17.55
C ARG A 40 -3.04 -4.62 18.10
N PRO A 41 -4.17 -5.27 18.39
CA PRO A 41 -5.44 -4.63 18.75
C PRO A 41 -5.48 -3.97 20.14
N GLN A 42 -4.33 -3.80 20.80
CA GLN A 42 -4.29 -3.07 22.06
C GLN A 42 -4.53 -1.58 21.79
N ASP A 43 -5.25 -0.91 22.68
CA ASP A 43 -5.60 0.51 22.56
C ASP A 43 -4.40 1.37 22.12
N PRO A 44 -4.56 2.33 21.21
CA PRO A 44 -3.50 3.22 20.71
C PRO A 44 -3.00 4.20 21.80
N VAL A 45 -2.59 3.68 22.95
CA VAL A 45 -2.03 4.44 24.06
C VAL A 45 -0.65 4.93 23.65
N GLY A 46 -0.48 6.24 23.63
CA GLY A 46 0.78 6.87 23.24
C GLY A 46 1.04 6.87 21.73
N GLU A 47 0.01 6.64 20.91
CA GLU A 47 0.10 6.89 19.48
C GLU A 47 -0.20 8.36 19.15
N ASP A 48 0.50 8.86 18.15
CA ASP A 48 0.34 10.20 17.59
C ASP A 48 0.04 10.05 16.10
N SER A 49 -1.17 10.43 15.70
CA SER A 49 -1.64 10.39 14.31
C SER A 49 -1.69 11.78 13.66
N VAL A 50 -0.93 12.75 14.19
CA VAL A 50 -0.75 14.07 13.57
C VAL A 50 0.29 13.95 12.46
N ALA A 51 -0.13 14.16 11.22
CA ALA A 51 0.76 14.18 10.07
C ALA A 51 1.70 15.39 10.10
N ARG A 52 2.98 15.17 9.76
CA ARG A 52 4.05 16.18 9.77
C ARG A 52 4.93 16.03 8.53
N PRO A 53 5.68 17.09 8.15
CA PRO A 53 6.77 16.94 7.20
C PRO A 53 7.71 15.81 7.59
N VAL A 54 8.34 15.17 6.61
CA VAL A 54 9.32 14.11 6.85
C VAL A 54 10.46 14.64 7.73
N PRO A 55 10.80 13.98 8.84
CA PRO A 55 11.91 14.41 9.70
C PRO A 55 13.27 14.16 9.02
N PRO A 56 14.33 14.89 9.40
CA PRO A 56 15.68 14.64 8.91
C PRO A 56 16.19 13.25 9.35
N GLY A 57 17.19 12.72 8.65
CA GLY A 57 17.81 11.42 8.95
C GLY A 57 17.54 10.36 7.89
N THR A 58 17.28 9.13 8.32
CA THR A 58 16.93 8.01 7.43
C THR A 58 15.61 8.27 6.72
N ALA A 59 14.63 8.85 7.41
CA ALA A 59 13.34 9.22 6.85
C ALA A 59 13.47 10.17 5.64
N GLU A 60 14.28 11.23 5.77
CA GLU A 60 14.56 12.14 4.66
C GLU A 60 15.37 11.44 3.56
N THR A 61 16.36 10.63 3.93
CA THR A 61 17.24 9.96 2.98
C THR A 61 16.49 9.00 2.06
N ILE A 62 15.59 8.17 2.62
CA ILE A 62 14.80 7.19 1.84
C ILE A 62 13.70 7.85 1.00
N THR A 63 13.14 8.98 1.46
CA THR A 63 12.04 9.65 0.74
C THR A 63 12.51 10.73 -0.24
N ALA A 64 13.73 11.25 -0.10
CA ALA A 64 14.26 12.29 -0.99
C ALA A 64 14.24 11.91 -2.48
N PRO A 65 14.60 10.67 -2.89
CA PRO A 65 14.48 10.26 -4.29
C PRO A 65 13.03 10.27 -4.79
N LEU A 66 12.07 9.87 -3.96
CA LEU A 66 10.65 9.93 -4.29
C LEU A 66 10.14 11.36 -4.43
N VAL A 67 10.57 12.27 -3.55
CA VAL A 67 10.24 13.69 -3.65
C VAL A 67 10.84 14.31 -4.92
N ALA A 68 12.08 13.95 -5.26
CA ALA A 68 12.72 14.37 -6.51
C ALA A 68 11.98 13.84 -7.76
N ALA A 69 11.34 12.67 -7.65
CA ALA A 69 10.46 12.10 -8.66
C ALA A 69 9.04 12.69 -8.66
N GLY A 70 8.76 13.74 -7.87
CA GLY A 70 7.47 14.43 -7.87
C GLY A 70 6.49 13.96 -6.79
N ALA A 71 6.91 13.13 -5.83
CA ALA A 71 6.06 12.74 -4.72
C ALA A 71 5.92 13.83 -3.65
N PHE A 72 4.79 13.79 -2.96
CA PHE A 72 4.63 14.37 -1.64
C PHE A 72 4.81 13.27 -0.58
N CYS A 73 5.62 13.53 0.43
CA CYS A 73 5.88 12.59 1.52
C CYS A 73 5.62 13.25 2.88
N ALA A 74 5.15 12.45 3.85
CA ALA A 74 4.90 12.89 5.22
C ALA A 74 5.14 11.76 6.22
N GLN A 75 5.51 12.12 7.46
CA GLN A 75 5.30 11.24 8.61
C GLN A 75 3.84 11.32 8.98
N VAL A 76 3.12 10.20 8.94
CA VAL A 76 1.66 10.17 9.13
C VAL A 76 1.24 9.67 10.51
N ARG A 77 2.08 8.84 11.14
CA ARG A 77 1.83 8.25 12.45
C ARG A 77 3.14 7.97 13.17
N SER A 78 3.13 8.00 14.50
CA SER A 78 4.25 7.60 15.34
C SER A 78 3.79 7.09 16.70
N ASN A 79 4.62 6.30 17.35
CA ASN A 79 4.48 5.92 18.75
C ASN A 79 5.90 5.73 19.36
N ALA A 80 6.00 5.15 20.56
CA ALA A 80 7.28 4.92 21.22
C ALA A 80 8.20 3.90 20.52
N HIS A 81 7.69 3.08 19.60
CA HIS A 81 8.41 1.99 18.94
C HIS A 81 8.82 2.33 17.49
N GLY A 82 8.21 3.35 16.89
CA GLY A 82 8.49 3.67 15.51
C GLY A 82 7.60 4.76 14.92
N ARG A 83 7.79 4.98 13.62
CA ARG A 83 7.06 5.99 12.83
C ARG A 83 6.75 5.45 11.44
N ALA A 84 5.57 5.78 10.95
CA ALA A 84 5.11 5.45 9.61
C ALA A 84 5.25 6.68 8.70
N LEU A 85 5.88 6.47 7.55
CA LEU A 85 5.95 7.44 6.47
C LEU A 85 5.05 7.01 5.33
N TRP A 86 4.46 7.99 4.66
CA TRP A 86 3.61 7.80 3.50
C TRP A 86 4.03 8.78 2.42
N CYS A 87 4.20 8.28 1.21
CA CYS A 87 4.51 9.06 0.03
C CYS A 87 3.45 8.78 -1.04
N ARG A 88 2.99 9.83 -1.72
CA ARG A 88 2.12 9.71 -2.89
C ARG A 88 2.62 10.62 -4.00
N HIS A 89 2.58 10.13 -5.23
CA HIS A 89 2.83 10.98 -6.40
C HIS A 89 1.82 12.14 -6.47
N ARG A 90 2.28 13.31 -6.91
CA ARG A 90 1.41 14.49 -7.03
C ARG A 90 0.46 14.43 -8.21
N ASP A 91 0.82 13.67 -9.24
CA ASP A 91 -0.04 13.49 -10.41
C ASP A 91 -1.24 12.61 -10.06
N ALA A 92 -2.44 13.17 -10.26
CA ALA A 92 -3.71 12.48 -10.03
C ALA A 92 -3.94 11.35 -11.03
N ASP A 93 -3.37 11.44 -12.23
CA ASP A 93 -3.49 10.42 -13.28
C ASP A 93 -2.60 9.19 -13.00
N ASP A 94 -1.61 9.36 -12.11
CA ASP A 94 -0.71 8.28 -11.70
C ASP A 94 -0.36 8.31 -10.19
N PRO A 95 -1.34 8.10 -9.30
CA PRO A 95 -1.22 8.44 -7.87
C PRO A 95 -0.64 7.30 -7.04
N TRP A 96 0.53 6.76 -7.44
CA TRP A 96 1.13 5.68 -6.65
C TRP A 96 1.43 6.11 -5.22
N VAL A 97 1.37 5.13 -4.32
CA VAL A 97 1.64 5.29 -2.90
C VAL A 97 2.78 4.38 -2.46
N ALA A 98 3.82 4.93 -1.84
CA ALA A 98 4.84 4.16 -1.14
C ALA A 98 4.71 4.37 0.38
N GLN A 99 5.05 3.34 1.16
CA GLN A 99 4.95 3.37 2.62
C GLN A 99 6.23 2.85 3.26
N PHE A 100 6.59 3.42 4.39
CA PHE A 100 7.79 3.04 5.14
C PHE A 100 7.50 2.99 6.63
N LEU A 101 8.19 2.09 7.32
CA LEU A 101 8.21 2.03 8.76
C LEU A 101 9.64 2.10 9.25
N LEU A 102 9.88 3.05 10.14
CA LEU A 102 11.14 3.21 10.85
C LEU A 102 10.93 2.87 12.32
N ASP A 103 11.95 2.31 12.96
CA ASP A 103 11.94 2.07 14.40
C ASP A 103 12.16 3.38 15.21
N ASP A 104 12.24 3.25 16.53
CA ASP A 104 12.48 4.36 17.45
C ASP A 104 13.89 4.99 17.30
N GLN A 105 14.81 4.27 16.66
CA GLN A 105 16.18 4.69 16.36
C GLN A 105 16.35 5.26 14.94
N ASP A 106 15.25 5.49 14.22
CA ASP A 106 15.26 5.98 12.83
C ASP A 106 15.95 5.00 11.86
N ARG A 107 15.81 3.69 12.09
CA ARG A 107 16.29 2.64 11.18
C ARG A 107 15.11 2.05 10.41
N LEU A 108 15.31 1.78 9.13
CA LEU A 108 14.27 1.22 8.27
C LEU A 108 13.99 -0.23 8.68
N ALA A 109 12.75 -0.51 9.06
CA ALA A 109 12.28 -1.84 9.43
C ALA A 109 11.47 -2.48 8.30
N TRP A 110 10.70 -1.68 7.57
CA TRP A 110 9.82 -2.16 6.52
C TRP A 110 9.55 -1.10 5.45
N ALA A 111 9.35 -1.53 4.21
CA ALA A 111 8.94 -0.66 3.11
C ALA A 111 8.01 -1.39 2.13
N TRP A 112 7.16 -0.61 1.47
CA TRP A 112 6.29 -1.09 0.41
C TRP A 112 6.22 -0.12 -0.76
N PHE A 113 6.32 -0.69 -1.96
CA PHE A 113 6.21 -0.01 -3.23
C PHE A 113 5.21 -0.74 -4.13
N PRO A 114 4.26 -0.04 -4.76
CA PRO A 114 3.18 -0.68 -5.50
C PRO A 114 3.63 -1.09 -6.91
N SER A 115 3.12 -2.22 -7.43
CA SER A 115 3.43 -2.71 -8.78
C SER A 115 2.86 -1.87 -9.92
N GLN A 116 1.74 -1.18 -9.67
CA GLN A 116 0.95 -0.40 -10.62
C GLN A 116 0.15 0.68 -9.83
N PRO A 117 -0.31 1.77 -10.48
CA PRO A 117 -1.48 2.48 -9.99
C PRO A 117 -2.65 1.48 -10.14
N GLN A 118 -3.14 0.94 -9.02
CA GLN A 118 -3.98 -0.25 -9.12
C GLN A 118 -5.31 0.10 -9.84
N PRO A 119 -5.68 -0.64 -10.89
CA PRO A 119 -7.04 -0.59 -11.42
C PRO A 119 -8.04 -1.08 -10.35
N GLU A 120 -9.32 -0.70 -10.49
CA GLU A 120 -10.41 -1.11 -9.56
C GLU A 120 -10.52 -2.64 -9.40
N GLU A 121 -10.05 -3.41 -10.38
CA GLU A 121 -9.96 -4.87 -10.32
C GLU A 121 -8.51 -5.32 -10.51
N PRO A 122 -7.90 -6.00 -9.52
CA PRO A 122 -6.58 -6.61 -9.66
C PRO A 122 -6.62 -7.69 -10.74
N ASP A 123 -5.88 -7.50 -11.84
CA ASP A 123 -5.64 -8.55 -12.83
C ASP A 123 -4.29 -9.22 -12.54
N PRO A 124 -4.28 -10.44 -11.95
CA PRO A 124 -3.04 -11.14 -11.63
C PRO A 124 -2.23 -11.52 -12.87
N ASN A 125 -2.86 -11.53 -14.06
CA ASN A 125 -2.21 -11.85 -15.33
C ASN A 125 -1.64 -10.62 -16.04
N ARG A 126 -1.85 -9.41 -15.50
CA ARG A 126 -1.21 -8.21 -16.02
C ARG A 126 0.23 -8.17 -15.53
N ALA A 127 1.17 -8.03 -16.45
CA ALA A 127 2.57 -7.83 -16.09
C ALA A 127 2.70 -6.55 -15.24
N SER A 128 3.47 -6.63 -14.15
CA SER A 128 3.88 -5.46 -13.36
C SER A 128 4.66 -4.48 -14.24
N ASP A 129 4.85 -3.25 -13.78
CA ASP A 129 5.80 -2.31 -14.41
C ASP A 129 7.15 -2.37 -13.66
N PRO A 130 8.08 -3.26 -14.06
CA PRO A 130 9.36 -3.41 -13.38
C PRO A 130 10.23 -2.16 -13.49
N GLU A 131 10.11 -1.39 -14.58
CA GLU A 131 10.90 -0.18 -14.79
C GLU A 131 10.50 0.90 -13.80
N ARG A 132 9.19 1.08 -13.59
CA ARG A 132 8.68 1.98 -12.55
C ARG A 132 9.12 1.56 -11.17
N LEU A 133 8.96 0.29 -10.80
CA LEU A 133 9.39 -0.19 -9.49
C LEU A 133 10.89 -0.02 -9.27
N ALA A 134 11.70 -0.27 -10.30
CA ALA A 134 13.13 -0.02 -10.26
C ALA A 134 13.43 1.47 -10.05
N GLY A 135 12.69 2.35 -10.73
CA GLY A 135 12.80 3.81 -10.60
C GLY A 135 12.34 4.36 -9.25
N LEU A 136 11.45 3.67 -8.54
CA LEU A 136 10.96 4.07 -7.22
C LEU A 136 11.77 3.44 -6.08
N ALA A 137 11.83 2.11 -6.03
CA ALA A 137 12.45 1.37 -4.94
C ALA A 137 13.98 1.41 -5.01
N GLY A 138 14.56 1.32 -6.21
CA GLY A 138 16.01 1.29 -6.41
C GLY A 138 16.71 2.54 -5.85
N PRO A 139 16.36 3.76 -6.29
CA PRO A 139 16.93 4.99 -5.73
C PRO A 139 16.64 5.19 -4.24
N SER A 140 15.43 4.85 -3.78
CA SER A 140 15.03 5.05 -2.38
C SER A 140 15.82 4.15 -1.43
N LEU A 141 15.89 2.85 -1.71
CA LEU A 141 16.65 1.90 -0.90
C LEU A 141 18.15 2.07 -1.12
N GLY A 142 18.58 2.37 -2.34
CA GLY A 142 19.96 2.67 -2.69
C GLY A 142 20.55 3.87 -1.98
N ALA A 143 19.72 4.85 -1.60
CA ALA A 143 20.14 5.98 -0.78
C ALA A 143 20.59 5.55 0.64
N LEU A 144 20.07 4.42 1.14
CA LEU A 144 20.49 3.83 2.41
C LEU A 144 21.56 2.76 2.24
N TRP A 145 21.41 1.90 1.23
CA TRP A 145 22.25 0.74 0.96
C TRP A 145 22.66 0.74 -0.52
N PRO A 146 23.76 1.42 -0.88
CA PRO A 146 24.17 1.60 -2.28
C PRO A 146 24.29 0.29 -3.08
N GLU A 147 24.77 -0.78 -2.45
CA GLU A 147 24.91 -2.12 -3.03
C GLU A 147 23.57 -2.81 -3.35
N THR A 148 22.48 -2.41 -2.70
CA THR A 148 21.13 -2.94 -2.96
C THR A 148 20.60 -2.43 -4.30
N ALA A 149 20.95 -1.20 -4.71
CA ALA A 149 20.41 -0.54 -5.90
C ALA A 149 20.72 -1.31 -7.20
N ASP A 150 21.97 -1.74 -7.39
CA ASP A 150 22.40 -2.45 -8.60
C ASP A 150 21.74 -3.82 -8.72
N ARG A 151 21.59 -4.53 -7.59
CA ARG A 151 20.93 -5.83 -7.54
C ARG A 151 19.42 -5.74 -7.80
N PHE A 152 18.82 -4.60 -7.48
CA PHE A 152 17.38 -4.37 -7.57
C PHE A 152 16.86 -4.50 -9.01
N GLY A 153 17.55 -3.85 -9.95
CA GLY A 153 17.17 -3.88 -11.38
C GLY A 153 17.23 -5.28 -11.96
N ASP A 154 18.25 -6.06 -11.60
CA ASP A 154 18.42 -7.44 -12.07
C ASP A 154 17.32 -8.38 -11.55
N GLU A 155 16.91 -8.26 -10.28
CA GLU A 155 15.86 -9.11 -9.71
C GLU A 155 14.47 -8.74 -10.27
N LEU A 156 14.19 -7.46 -10.49
CA LEU A 156 12.94 -7.03 -11.13
C LEU A 156 12.86 -7.45 -12.60
N THR A 157 13.97 -7.38 -13.34
CA THR A 157 14.04 -7.88 -14.72
C THR A 157 13.81 -9.39 -14.78
N ARG A 158 14.41 -10.14 -13.85
CA ARG A 158 14.18 -11.59 -13.72
C ARG A 158 12.74 -11.92 -13.36
N TYR A 159 12.14 -11.17 -12.43
CA TYR A 159 10.73 -11.32 -12.07
C TYR A 159 9.81 -11.16 -13.30
N ASP A 160 9.99 -10.09 -14.06
CA ASP A 160 9.17 -9.82 -15.25
C ASP A 160 9.36 -10.88 -16.33
N HIS A 161 10.59 -11.32 -16.58
CA HIS A 161 10.88 -12.40 -17.51
C HIS A 161 10.18 -13.72 -17.10
N ASP A 162 10.33 -14.13 -15.84
CA ASP A 162 9.71 -15.35 -15.32
C ASP A 162 8.18 -15.28 -15.38
N HIS A 163 7.60 -14.11 -15.10
CA HIS A 163 6.15 -13.89 -15.15
C HIS A 163 5.60 -14.02 -16.57
N ARG A 164 6.24 -13.37 -17.56
CA ARG A 164 5.84 -13.46 -18.97
C ARG A 164 5.96 -14.89 -19.49
N ASP A 165 7.05 -15.58 -19.15
CA ASP A 165 7.26 -16.98 -19.52
C ASP A 165 6.13 -17.90 -19.01
N LEU A 166 5.57 -17.63 -17.82
CA LEU A 166 4.44 -18.38 -17.29
C LEU A 166 3.14 -18.10 -18.04
N ILE A 167 2.86 -16.83 -18.32
CA ILE A 167 1.68 -16.39 -19.09
C ILE A 167 1.73 -16.99 -20.50
N GLU A 168 2.86 -16.90 -21.20
CA GLU A 168 3.05 -17.42 -22.56
C GLU A 168 2.87 -18.94 -22.65
N ARG A 169 3.22 -19.67 -21.59
CA ARG A 169 3.01 -21.12 -21.50
C ARG A 169 1.57 -21.51 -21.19
N GLY A 170 0.63 -20.56 -21.17
CA GLY A 170 -0.79 -20.79 -20.92
C GLY A 170 -1.07 -21.29 -19.50
N ARG A 171 -0.12 -21.10 -18.57
CA ARG A 171 -0.33 -21.43 -17.17
C ARG A 171 -0.99 -20.24 -16.51
N SER A 172 -2.30 -20.35 -16.27
CA SER A 172 -2.97 -19.44 -15.33
C SER A 172 -2.26 -19.54 -13.99
N VAL A 173 -1.79 -18.42 -13.46
CA VAL A 173 -1.33 -18.35 -12.08
C VAL A 173 -2.59 -18.24 -11.23
N GLU A 174 -2.95 -19.30 -10.50
CA GLU A 174 -3.96 -19.16 -9.43
C GLU A 174 -3.35 -18.30 -8.32
N GLY A 175 -3.78 -17.04 -8.23
CA GLY A 175 -3.27 -16.06 -7.27
C GLY A 175 -2.17 -15.16 -7.85
N ALA A 176 -1.49 -14.41 -6.98
CA ALA A 176 -0.42 -13.51 -7.38
C ALA A 176 0.86 -14.29 -7.76
N PHE A 177 1.51 -13.92 -8.87
CA PHE A 177 2.86 -14.38 -9.17
C PHE A 177 3.83 -13.70 -8.20
N THR A 178 4.74 -14.47 -7.61
CA THR A 178 5.63 -13.98 -6.56
C THR A 178 7.07 -14.42 -6.75
N ARG A 179 8.00 -13.55 -6.34
CA ARG A 179 9.43 -13.85 -6.25
C ARG A 179 9.99 -13.23 -5.00
N SER A 180 10.91 -13.92 -4.34
CA SER A 180 11.60 -13.37 -3.18
C SER A 180 13.11 -13.53 -3.30
N TRP A 181 13.84 -12.57 -2.75
CA TRP A 181 15.29 -12.62 -2.64
C TRP A 181 15.73 -11.94 -1.34
N ARG A 182 17.01 -12.13 -1.00
CA ARG A 182 17.61 -11.61 0.22
C ARG A 182 18.98 -11.03 -0.06
N ASP A 183 19.32 -9.96 0.63
CA ASP A 183 20.69 -9.47 0.75
C ASP A 183 21.14 -9.38 2.23
N ASP A 184 22.20 -8.61 2.49
CA ASP A 184 22.74 -8.44 3.83
C ASP A 184 21.83 -7.58 4.73
N HIS A 185 20.95 -6.76 4.14
CA HIS A 185 20.13 -5.79 4.85
C HIS A 185 18.69 -6.23 5.02
N ALA A 186 18.12 -6.88 4.00
CA ALA A 186 16.68 -7.14 3.95
C ALA A 186 16.29 -8.42 3.21
N ASP A 187 15.09 -8.86 3.52
CA ASP A 187 14.29 -9.79 2.75
C ASP A 187 13.33 -8.99 1.85
N TYR A 188 13.24 -9.40 0.58
CA TYR A 188 12.43 -8.74 -0.43
C TYR A 188 11.44 -9.73 -1.03
N THR A 189 10.20 -9.28 -1.20
CA THR A 189 9.13 -10.06 -1.82
C THR A 189 8.43 -9.19 -2.85
N MET A 190 8.46 -9.61 -4.10
CA MET A 190 7.75 -9.00 -5.21
C MET A 190 6.51 -9.83 -5.56
N SER A 191 5.38 -9.15 -5.74
CA SER A 191 4.04 -9.69 -6.05
C SER A 191 3.47 -9.00 -7.28
N SER A 192 2.76 -9.72 -8.15
CA SER A 192 2.05 -9.09 -9.28
C SER A 192 0.91 -8.19 -8.81
N VAL A 193 0.33 -8.51 -7.65
CA VAL A 193 -0.81 -7.79 -7.06
C VAL A 193 -0.34 -6.70 -6.10
N ASP A 194 0.52 -7.04 -5.15
CA ASP A 194 0.88 -6.12 -4.07
C ASP A 194 2.08 -5.24 -4.41
N GLY A 195 2.87 -5.60 -5.43
CA GLY A 195 4.17 -4.96 -5.67
C GLY A 195 5.25 -5.49 -4.75
N LEU A 196 6.18 -4.61 -4.40
CA LEU A 196 7.38 -4.94 -3.66
C LEU A 196 7.17 -4.64 -2.17
N ILE A 197 7.47 -5.64 -1.35
CA ILE A 197 7.62 -5.52 0.10
C ILE A 197 9.09 -5.77 0.46
N MET A 198 9.60 -4.98 1.40
CA MET A 198 10.93 -5.13 1.98
C MET A 198 10.80 -5.20 3.50
N GLU A 199 11.45 -6.19 4.10
CA GLU A 199 11.56 -6.39 5.55
C GLU A 199 13.05 -6.41 5.93
N ALA A 200 13.45 -5.52 6.84
CA ALA A 200 14.83 -5.45 7.29
C ALA A 200 15.18 -6.66 8.17
N ARG A 201 16.41 -7.16 8.07
CA ARG A 201 16.83 -8.40 8.76
C ARG A 201 17.12 -8.22 10.25
N ASP A 202 17.64 -7.06 10.62
CA ASP A 202 18.13 -6.77 11.98
C ASP A 202 17.36 -5.62 12.66
N VAL A 203 16.24 -5.20 12.07
CA VAL A 203 15.42 -4.09 12.55
C VAL A 203 13.96 -4.53 12.54
N GLU A 204 13.33 -4.48 13.71
CA GLU A 204 11.91 -4.78 13.87
C GLU A 204 11.24 -3.66 14.67
N VAL A 205 9.96 -3.44 14.38
CA VAL A 205 9.11 -2.54 15.16
C VAL A 205 8.09 -3.38 15.89
N GLU A 206 8.23 -3.47 17.22
CA GLU A 206 7.34 -4.27 18.07
C GLU A 206 5.87 -3.87 17.90
N ARG A 207 5.62 -2.58 17.69
CA ARG A 207 4.27 -2.03 17.56
C ARG A 207 4.18 -0.95 16.50
N TRP A 208 3.51 -1.28 15.40
CA TRP A 208 3.33 -0.35 14.29
C TRP A 208 2.34 0.77 14.64
N PRO A 209 2.70 2.05 14.45
CA PRO A 209 1.77 3.17 14.58
C PRO A 209 0.60 3.02 13.61
N SER A 210 -0.63 3.03 14.12
CA SER A 210 -1.81 2.65 13.35
C SER A 210 -3.12 3.33 13.75
N ASP A 211 -3.06 4.30 14.66
CA ASP A 211 -4.19 5.14 15.01
C ASP A 211 -4.46 6.27 13.99
N ALA A 212 -5.64 6.84 14.07
CA ALA A 212 -6.12 7.97 13.29
C ALA A 212 -6.95 8.95 14.13
N ALA A 213 -6.97 8.79 15.47
CA ALA A 213 -7.88 9.53 16.35
C ALA A 213 -7.74 11.06 16.29
N HIS A 214 -6.56 11.59 15.92
CA HIS A 214 -6.38 13.03 15.71
C HIS A 214 -7.34 13.57 14.64
N TYR A 215 -7.48 12.88 13.51
CA TYR A 215 -8.18 13.40 12.34
C TYR A 215 -9.49 12.69 12.02
N ALA A 216 -9.64 11.43 12.42
CA ALA A 216 -10.77 10.59 12.07
C ALA A 216 -11.62 10.21 13.28
N SER A 217 -12.94 10.17 13.06
CA SER A 217 -13.92 9.66 14.02
C SER A 217 -14.03 8.12 13.92
N ARG A 218 -15.09 7.57 14.50
CA ARG A 218 -15.48 6.17 14.37
C ARG A 218 -16.58 6.01 13.34
N MET A 219 -16.64 4.87 12.66
CA MET A 219 -17.71 4.61 11.69
C MET A 219 -19.07 4.52 12.38
N SER A 220 -19.14 3.97 13.60
CA SER A 220 -20.36 3.96 14.42
C SER A 220 -20.91 5.35 14.73
N VAL A 221 -20.09 6.39 14.65
CA VAL A 221 -20.49 7.80 14.87
C VAL A 221 -20.91 8.44 13.55
N ALA A 222 -20.19 8.15 12.46
CA ALA A 222 -20.41 8.77 11.16
C ALA A 222 -21.58 8.16 10.37
N VAL A 223 -21.84 6.86 10.53
CA VAL A 223 -22.80 6.11 9.69
C VAL A 223 -24.21 6.69 9.72
N GLY A 224 -24.67 7.17 10.89
CA GLY A 224 -26.00 7.78 11.03
C GLY A 224 -26.11 9.08 10.23
N ASP A 225 -25.10 9.95 10.31
CA ASP A 225 -25.09 11.21 9.53
C ASP A 225 -24.94 10.94 8.02
N LEU A 226 -24.20 9.90 7.61
CA LEU A 226 -24.10 9.48 6.22
C LEU A 226 -25.47 9.00 5.69
N GLN A 227 -26.17 8.17 6.47
CA GLN A 227 -27.53 7.71 6.14
C GLN A 227 -28.54 8.86 6.08
N ASP A 228 -28.47 9.80 7.02
CA ASP A 228 -29.28 11.02 7.01
C ASP A 228 -28.96 11.93 5.81
N SER A 229 -27.76 11.81 5.24
CA SER A 229 -27.33 12.50 4.01
C SER A 229 -27.72 11.76 2.73
N GLY A 230 -28.46 10.65 2.85
CA GLY A 230 -28.98 9.84 1.74
C GLY A 230 -28.07 8.71 1.28
N PHE A 231 -26.98 8.42 1.99
CA PHE A 231 -26.12 7.28 1.66
C PHE A 231 -26.70 5.97 2.19
N GLU A 232 -26.73 4.95 1.34
CA GLU A 232 -26.95 3.56 1.72
C GLU A 232 -25.61 2.93 2.10
N CYS A 233 -25.40 2.62 3.38
CA CYS A 233 -24.19 1.97 3.87
C CYS A 233 -24.38 0.45 3.96
N PHE A 234 -23.47 -0.31 3.33
CA PHE A 234 -23.57 -1.76 3.18
C PHE A 234 -22.81 -2.51 4.26
N TYR A 235 -23.32 -3.70 4.64
CA TYR A 235 -22.81 -4.74 5.58
C TYR A 235 -21.84 -4.31 6.68
N PRO A 236 -22.06 -4.69 7.97
CA PRO A 236 -21.04 -4.45 8.98
C PRO A 236 -19.75 -5.24 8.69
N PRO A 237 -18.55 -4.63 8.81
CA PRO A 237 -18.33 -3.21 9.10
C PRO A 237 -18.61 -2.32 7.87
N GLN A 238 -19.27 -1.17 8.06
CA GLN A 238 -19.67 -0.28 6.96
C GLN A 238 -18.44 0.42 6.34
N VAL A 239 -17.79 -0.25 5.41
CA VAL A 239 -16.61 0.25 4.67
C VAL A 239 -16.99 0.95 3.36
N TYR A 240 -18.24 0.78 2.92
CA TYR A 240 -18.74 1.29 1.65
C TYR A 240 -20.16 1.82 1.83
N CYS A 241 -20.37 3.07 1.43
CA CYS A 241 -21.66 3.72 1.38
C CYS A 241 -21.87 4.35 0.01
N ARG A 242 -23.10 4.30 -0.50
CA ARG A 242 -23.42 4.81 -1.84
C ARG A 242 -24.64 5.72 -1.82
N ARG A 243 -24.59 6.82 -2.58
CA ARG A 243 -25.71 7.73 -2.83
C ARG A 243 -25.79 7.97 -4.34
N GLU A 244 -26.81 7.42 -4.99
CA GLU A 244 -26.91 7.43 -6.46
C GLU A 244 -25.63 6.91 -7.14
N PHE A 245 -24.91 7.77 -7.87
CA PHE A 245 -23.63 7.47 -8.54
C PHE A 245 -22.40 7.88 -7.72
N GLN A 246 -22.59 8.32 -6.48
CA GLN A 246 -21.52 8.73 -5.58
C GLN A 246 -21.20 7.63 -4.59
N GLU A 247 -19.92 7.47 -4.35
CA GLU A 247 -19.39 6.48 -3.43
C GLU A 247 -18.63 7.17 -2.30
N PHE A 248 -18.77 6.62 -1.11
CA PHE A 248 -18.00 6.94 0.07
C PHE A 248 -17.37 5.64 0.58
N ARG A 249 -16.05 5.55 0.49
CA ARG A 249 -15.24 4.38 0.84
C ARG A 249 -14.39 4.72 2.06
N VAL A 250 -14.25 3.80 3.00
CA VAL A 250 -13.36 3.96 4.15
C VAL A 250 -12.56 2.70 4.41
N SER A 251 -11.33 2.87 4.87
CA SER A 251 -10.60 1.79 5.55
C SER A 251 -10.79 1.91 7.06
N LEU A 252 -10.95 0.77 7.73
CA LEU A 252 -11.24 0.71 9.16
C LEU A 252 -10.19 -0.10 9.93
N ARG A 253 -9.92 0.31 11.16
CA ARG A 253 -9.24 -0.50 12.18
C ARG A 253 -10.21 -0.70 13.35
N GLY A 254 -10.84 -1.87 13.40
CA GLY A 254 -12.03 -2.04 14.23
C GLY A 254 -13.13 -1.08 13.77
N ASP A 255 -13.54 -0.15 14.65
CA ASP A 255 -14.53 0.88 14.34
C ASP A 255 -13.89 2.26 14.03
N ARG A 256 -12.55 2.37 14.13
CA ARG A 256 -11.83 3.61 13.81
C ARG A 256 -11.67 3.74 12.31
N ILE A 257 -12.03 4.90 11.75
CA ILE A 257 -11.73 5.25 10.36
C ILE A 257 -10.25 5.58 10.22
N ILE A 258 -9.59 4.98 9.23
CA ILE A 258 -8.17 5.20 8.90
C ILE A 258 -8.05 6.09 7.67
N THR A 259 -8.78 5.76 6.60
CA THR A 259 -8.92 6.62 5.41
C THR A 259 -10.38 6.80 5.05
N ALA A 260 -10.68 7.90 4.36
CA ALA A 260 -11.94 8.13 3.69
C ALA A 260 -11.68 8.59 2.25
N ASP A 261 -12.39 8.02 1.29
CA ASP A 261 -12.43 8.42 -0.12
C ASP A 261 -13.88 8.73 -0.51
N PHE A 262 -14.11 9.83 -1.21
CA PHE A 262 -15.39 10.13 -1.84
C PHE A 262 -15.24 11.09 -3.01
N VAL A 263 -16.26 11.10 -3.87
CA VAL A 263 -16.38 12.04 -4.98
C VAL A 263 -17.40 13.12 -4.66
N VAL A 264 -17.06 14.37 -4.94
CA VAL A 264 -18.03 15.48 -5.00
C VAL A 264 -18.31 15.77 -6.46
N ALA A 265 -19.57 15.62 -6.87
CA ALA A 265 -19.98 15.96 -8.23
C ALA A 265 -19.72 17.45 -8.51
N GLY A 266 -19.36 17.79 -9.75
CA GLY A 266 -18.88 19.14 -10.03
C GLY A 266 -19.94 20.24 -9.91
N ASP A 267 -21.22 19.87 -9.94
CA ASP A 267 -22.38 20.74 -9.73
C ASP A 267 -22.83 20.80 -8.26
N GLU A 268 -22.24 19.98 -7.40
CA GLU A 268 -22.50 19.97 -5.97
C GLU A 268 -21.39 20.69 -5.18
N THR A 269 -21.78 21.11 -3.98
CA THR A 269 -20.93 21.57 -2.90
C THR A 269 -20.79 20.48 -1.85
N LEU A 270 -19.72 20.54 -1.07
CA LEU A 270 -19.49 19.64 0.04
C LEU A 270 -20.63 19.68 1.08
N ALA A 271 -21.29 20.82 1.23
CA ALA A 271 -22.45 20.98 2.13
C ALA A 271 -23.73 20.32 1.58
N GLU A 272 -23.86 20.14 0.27
CA GLU A 272 -24.94 19.37 -0.35
C GLU A 272 -24.69 17.86 -0.24
N VAL A 273 -23.42 17.44 -0.35
CA VAL A 273 -23.04 16.03 -0.13
C VAL A 273 -23.14 15.64 1.34
N PHE A 274 -22.67 16.50 2.25
CA PHE A 274 -22.66 16.27 3.69
C PHE A 274 -23.30 17.45 4.45
N PRO A 275 -24.65 17.53 4.53
CA PRO A 275 -25.36 18.63 5.19
C PRO A 275 -25.04 18.79 6.68
N ARG A 276 -24.61 17.71 7.34
CA ARG A 276 -24.19 17.69 8.75
C ARG A 276 -22.68 17.94 8.92
N GLY A 277 -21.98 18.19 7.82
CA GLY A 277 -20.53 18.28 7.74
C GLY A 277 -19.84 16.92 7.71
N LEU A 278 -18.51 16.93 7.67
CA LEU A 278 -17.68 15.73 7.59
C LEU A 278 -17.58 15.04 8.97
N THR A 279 -18.65 14.39 9.44
CA THR A 279 -18.71 13.84 10.80
C THR A 279 -17.86 12.60 11.01
N PHE A 280 -17.42 11.97 9.92
CA PHE A 280 -16.33 10.99 9.91
C PHE A 280 -14.96 11.57 10.25
N LEU A 281 -14.81 12.91 10.30
CA LEU A 281 -13.62 13.58 10.82
C LEU A 281 -13.80 14.01 12.28
N SER A 282 -12.67 14.06 12.98
CA SER A 282 -12.62 14.62 14.34
C SER A 282 -12.97 16.12 14.31
N PRO A 283 -13.52 16.67 15.40
CA PRO A 283 -13.80 18.11 15.48
C PRO A 283 -12.57 18.99 15.26
N ALA A 284 -11.37 18.52 15.59
CA ALA A 284 -10.13 19.31 15.52
C ALA A 284 -9.75 19.70 14.10
N VAL A 285 -10.03 18.83 13.11
CA VAL A 285 -9.58 19.02 11.73
C VAL A 285 -10.72 19.33 10.76
N ARG A 286 -11.96 18.98 11.15
CA ARG A 286 -13.16 19.01 10.29
C ARG A 286 -13.33 20.32 9.53
N SER A 287 -13.20 21.46 10.21
CA SER A 287 -13.43 22.77 9.58
C SER A 287 -12.35 23.11 8.55
N ALA A 288 -11.08 22.87 8.88
CA ALA A 288 -9.95 23.20 8.00
C ALA A 288 -9.93 22.29 6.77
N VAL A 289 -10.16 20.99 6.96
CA VAL A 289 -10.24 20.02 5.86
C VAL A 289 -11.41 20.35 4.93
N GLY A 290 -12.60 20.60 5.47
CA GLY A 290 -13.78 20.99 4.67
C GLY A 290 -13.55 22.29 3.89
N ALA A 291 -12.93 23.30 4.51
CA ALA A 291 -12.59 24.54 3.84
C ALA A 291 -11.60 24.33 2.68
N LYS A 292 -10.58 23.47 2.88
CA LYS A 292 -9.58 23.21 1.83
C LYS A 292 -10.15 22.42 0.64
N ILE A 293 -11.04 21.46 0.90
CA ILE A 293 -11.77 20.74 -0.15
C ILE A 293 -12.60 21.72 -0.97
N GLU A 294 -13.35 22.62 -0.33
CA GLU A 294 -14.14 23.64 -1.03
C GLU A 294 -13.28 24.64 -1.81
N GLU A 295 -12.12 25.03 -1.27
CA GLU A 295 -11.14 25.86 -1.97
C GLU A 295 -10.66 25.18 -3.25
N ALA A 296 -10.21 23.93 -3.17
CA ALA A 296 -9.75 23.14 -4.30
C ALA A 296 -10.86 22.93 -5.34
N ARG A 297 -12.08 22.60 -4.91
CA ARG A 297 -13.26 22.45 -5.77
C ARG A 297 -13.54 23.72 -6.57
N LYS A 298 -13.56 24.88 -5.90
CA LYS A 298 -13.83 26.18 -6.53
C LYS A 298 -12.72 26.58 -7.49
N ALA A 299 -11.47 26.29 -7.12
CA ALA A 299 -10.29 26.55 -7.95
C ALA A 299 -10.18 25.58 -9.14
N ARG A 300 -10.84 24.42 -9.09
CA ARG A 300 -10.70 23.30 -10.04
C ARG A 300 -9.25 22.86 -10.16
N GLN A 301 -8.61 22.69 -9.01
CA GLN A 301 -7.19 22.39 -8.91
C GLN A 301 -6.96 21.25 -7.94
N ASP A 302 -5.97 20.44 -8.26
CA ASP A 302 -5.49 19.40 -7.38
C ASP A 302 -4.90 19.99 -6.10
N TYR A 303 -4.98 19.22 -5.03
CA TYR A 303 -4.30 19.49 -3.78
C TYR A 303 -3.73 18.20 -3.21
N LEU A 304 -2.48 18.24 -2.75
CA LEU A 304 -1.88 17.17 -1.98
C LEU A 304 -1.00 17.78 -0.89
N GLY A 305 -1.34 17.55 0.38
CA GLY A 305 -0.61 18.11 1.50
C GLY A 305 -1.19 17.78 2.88
N ILE A 306 -0.70 18.49 3.90
CA ILE A 306 -1.15 18.38 5.30
C ILE A 306 -2.04 19.56 5.64
N VAL A 307 -3.24 19.27 6.16
CA VAL A 307 -4.19 20.25 6.69
C VAL A 307 -4.46 19.92 8.15
N GLU A 308 -4.06 20.79 9.07
CA GLU A 308 -4.23 20.60 10.53
C GLU A 308 -3.79 19.20 11.01
N GLY A 309 -2.64 18.72 10.54
CA GLY A 309 -2.14 17.39 10.91
C GLY A 309 -2.85 16.22 10.23
N THR A 310 -3.58 16.46 9.14
CA THR A 310 -4.26 15.42 8.35
C THR A 310 -3.74 15.44 6.93
N VAL A 311 -3.37 14.29 6.37
CA VAL A 311 -3.10 14.17 4.94
C VAL A 311 -4.40 14.33 4.17
N LEU A 312 -4.41 15.22 3.18
CA LEU A 312 -5.53 15.45 2.28
C LEU A 312 -5.02 15.42 0.84
N ALA A 313 -5.67 14.62 0.02
CA ALA A 313 -5.56 14.64 -1.43
C ALA A 313 -6.92 15.05 -2.02
N VAL A 314 -6.92 16.00 -2.94
CA VAL A 314 -8.05 16.38 -3.77
C VAL A 314 -7.57 16.32 -5.20
N ASP A 315 -8.17 15.46 -6.00
CA ASP A 315 -7.85 15.29 -7.41
C ASP A 315 -9.02 15.84 -8.23
N ALA A 316 -8.79 16.91 -8.99
CA ALA A 316 -9.78 17.54 -9.85
C ALA A 316 -9.75 16.88 -11.23
N ALA A 317 -10.92 16.53 -11.76
CA ALA A 317 -11.00 15.99 -13.11
C ALA A 317 -10.55 17.05 -14.16
N PRO A 318 -10.10 16.63 -15.36
CA PRO A 318 -9.79 17.56 -16.43
C PRO A 318 -10.98 18.45 -16.79
N ILE A 319 -10.73 19.74 -17.04
CA ILE A 319 -11.78 20.68 -17.43
C ILE A 319 -12.31 20.28 -18.82
N PRO A 320 -13.63 20.06 -19.01
CA PRO A 320 -14.19 19.71 -20.30
C PRO A 320 -13.95 20.80 -21.36
N PRO A 321 -13.76 20.46 -22.65
CA PRO A 321 -13.49 21.43 -23.73
C PRO A 321 -14.56 22.52 -23.89
N VAL A 322 -15.81 22.18 -23.56
CA VAL A 322 -16.97 23.08 -23.65
C VAL A 322 -17.25 23.81 -22.33
N GLY A 323 -16.36 23.67 -21.33
CA GLY A 323 -16.61 24.09 -19.96
C GLY A 323 -17.65 23.21 -19.27
N GLY A 324 -17.76 23.35 -17.95
CA GLY A 324 -18.73 22.59 -17.16
C GLY A 324 -18.32 22.42 -15.70
N PRO A 325 -19.21 21.83 -14.88
CA PRO A 325 -18.86 21.34 -13.56
C PRO A 325 -17.75 20.29 -13.66
N VAL A 326 -16.79 20.35 -12.75
CA VAL A 326 -15.66 19.42 -12.67
C VAL A 326 -15.75 18.68 -11.34
N PRO A 327 -15.95 17.35 -11.34
CA PRO A 327 -15.94 16.59 -10.10
C PRO A 327 -14.55 16.60 -9.48
N ILE A 328 -14.52 16.44 -8.16
CA ILE A 328 -13.29 16.21 -7.41
C ILE A 328 -13.37 14.87 -6.68
N THR A 329 -12.27 14.14 -6.67
CA THR A 329 -12.07 12.95 -5.83
C THR A 329 -11.29 13.37 -4.60
N VAL A 330 -11.75 13.01 -3.42
CA VAL A 330 -11.18 13.45 -2.14
C VAL A 330 -10.73 12.24 -1.35
N ARG A 331 -9.44 12.20 -0.97
CA ARG A 331 -8.89 11.21 -0.04
C ARG A 331 -8.35 11.88 1.20
N ILE A 332 -8.75 11.36 2.37
CA ILE A 332 -8.36 11.88 3.67
C ILE A 332 -7.68 10.77 4.47
N GLY A 333 -6.57 11.13 5.12
CA GLY A 333 -5.73 10.21 5.86
C GLY A 333 -4.75 9.47 4.95
N ALA A 334 -3.97 8.59 5.55
CA ALA A 334 -3.06 7.69 4.86
C ALA A 334 -3.43 6.24 5.20
N PRO A 335 -3.47 5.31 4.24
CA PRO A 335 -3.79 3.91 4.52
C PRO A 335 -2.77 3.30 5.51
N LEU A 336 -3.19 2.22 6.18
CA LEU A 336 -2.24 1.26 6.74
C LEU A 336 -1.78 0.35 5.60
N ALA A 337 -0.55 -0.18 5.65
CA ALA A 337 -0.03 -1.06 4.61
C ALA A 337 -1.06 -2.12 4.23
N GLY A 338 -1.37 -2.26 2.93
CA GLY A 338 -2.22 -3.35 2.44
C GLY A 338 -3.71 -3.30 2.75
N ALA A 339 -4.23 -2.25 3.39
CA ALA A 339 -5.67 -2.09 3.58
C ALA A 339 -6.31 -1.43 2.35
N TYR A 340 -6.82 -2.26 1.42
CA TYR A 340 -7.68 -1.85 0.29
C TYR A 340 -9.17 -1.76 0.72
N PRO A 341 -10.05 -1.08 -0.06
CA PRO A 341 -9.74 -0.40 -1.31
C PRO A 341 -9.95 1.12 -1.27
N ILE A 342 -9.09 1.81 -2.02
CA ILE A 342 -9.45 3.09 -2.65
C ILE A 342 -10.39 2.73 -3.80
#